data_AF-A0A939X891-F1
#
_entry.id   AF-A0A939X891-F1
#
_cell.length_a   1.000
_cell.length_b   1.000
_cell.length_c   1.000
_cell.angle_alpha   90.00
_cell.angle_beta   90.00
_cell.angle_gamma   90.00
#
_symmetry.space_group_name_H-M   'P 1'
#
loop_
_entity.id
_entity.type
_entity.pdbx_description
1 polymer ?
#
loop_
_entity_poly.entity_id
_entity_poly.type
_entity_poly.pdbx_seq_one_letter_code
_entity_poly.pdbx_strand_id
1 'polypeptide(L)'
;MKSKKCIIVFLSLFLSIVFIMPLFAKENEEGQRILDEYTAEDQLGQPFLTSIRPFTGSVEEEIVPEDVQNAVSKYKTLTVKAYNIDGIHIYDVYKNDGKKKPLLIYLHPAHHSRDFFLVERAATEQKISGRASFNEYAKAGIRVITLDAPSCGSSDVGPLDFMTIIAETVRYIDHIIEYYNTVEDADA
;
A
#
# COMPACT_ATOMS: atom_id res chain seq x y z
N MET A 1 -11.48 -17.30 24.38
CA MET A 1 -11.03 -16.98 23.01
C MET A 1 -9.85 -16.02 23.11
N LYS A 2 -8.67 -16.38 22.60
CA LYS A 2 -7.45 -15.56 22.74
C LYS A 2 -7.41 -14.54 21.61
N SER A 3 -7.48 -13.24 21.97
CA SER A 3 -7.26 -12.11 21.06
C SER A 3 -5.83 -12.16 20.52
N LYS A 4 -5.68 -12.17 19.19
CA LYS A 4 -4.39 -12.00 18.52
C LYS A 4 -4.17 -10.49 18.38
N LYS A 5 -3.09 -9.98 18.98
CA LYS A 5 -2.67 -8.58 18.83
C LYS A 5 -1.82 -8.47 17.55
N CYS A 6 -2.22 -7.61 16.63
CA CYS A 6 -1.38 -7.17 15.52
C CYS A 6 -0.51 -6.01 16.01
N ILE A 7 0.81 -6.10 15.85
CA ILE A 7 1.76 -5.05 16.20
C ILE A 7 2.17 -4.39 14.89
N ILE A 8 1.71 -3.16 14.66
CA ILE A 8 2.17 -2.33 13.55
C ILE A 8 3.38 -1.53 14.07
N VAL A 9 4.55 -1.75 13.47
CA VAL A 9 5.78 -1.01 13.79
C VAL A 9 5.92 0.15 12.81
N PHE A 10 5.46 1.33 13.20
CA PHE A 10 5.76 2.60 12.53
C PHE A 10 7.09 3.15 13.05
N LEU A 11 8.21 2.76 12.44
CA LEU A 11 9.53 3.28 12.83
C LEU A 11 10.33 3.63 11.57
N SER A 12 10.27 4.90 11.15
CA SER A 12 11.43 5.71 10.69
C SER A 12 11.07 6.96 9.85
N LEU A 13 9.81 7.21 9.48
CA LEU A 13 9.50 8.35 8.59
C LEU A 13 9.26 9.69 9.32
N PHE A 14 8.97 9.64 10.62
CA PHE A 14 8.50 10.81 11.38
C PHE A 14 9.57 11.86 11.71
N LEU A 15 10.86 11.51 11.77
CA LEU A 15 11.88 12.45 12.26
C LEU A 15 12.39 13.46 11.20
N SER A 16 12.11 13.24 9.92
CA SER A 16 12.61 14.10 8.84
C SER A 16 11.60 15.16 8.37
N ILE A 17 10.31 14.98 8.69
CA ILE A 17 9.20 15.76 8.12
C ILE A 17 8.99 17.08 8.88
N VAL A 18 9.29 17.12 10.18
CA VAL A 18 9.00 18.29 11.03
C VAL A 18 9.89 19.52 10.73
N PHE A 19 11.02 19.37 10.03
CA PHE A 19 11.99 20.46 9.84
C PHE A 19 11.96 21.18 8.48
N ILE A 20 11.06 20.84 7.54
CA ILE A 20 11.05 21.45 6.17
C ILE A 20 9.71 22.16 5.85
N MET A 21 8.89 22.48 6.86
CA MET A 21 7.49 22.92 6.70
C MET A 21 7.22 24.44 6.67
N PRO A 22 8.02 25.29 6.01
CA PRO A 22 7.35 26.49 5.51
C PRO A 22 7.90 26.90 4.15
N LEU A 23 7.33 26.40 3.06
CA LEU A 23 7.47 27.11 1.79
C LEU A 23 6.39 26.87 0.73
N PHE A 24 5.54 25.83 0.82
CA PHE A 24 4.50 25.63 -0.20
C PHE A 24 3.22 25.01 0.37
N ALA A 25 2.45 25.79 1.13
CA ALA A 25 1.05 25.46 1.42
C ALA A 25 0.17 26.59 0.87
N LYS A 26 -0.37 26.37 -0.33
CA LYS A 26 -1.68 26.93 -0.67
C LYS A 26 -2.65 25.90 -0.12
N GLU A 27 -3.36 26.25 0.93
CA GLU A 27 -4.16 25.33 1.75
C GLU A 27 -5.16 24.56 0.86
N ASN A 28 -4.95 23.25 0.75
CA ASN A 28 -5.91 22.33 0.19
C ASN A 28 -6.85 21.92 1.32
N GLU A 29 -8.01 22.58 1.42
CA GLU A 29 -9.00 22.36 2.50
C GLU A 29 -9.40 20.87 2.62
N GLU A 30 -9.45 20.12 1.52
CA GLU A 30 -9.76 18.69 1.54
C GLU A 30 -8.60 17.86 2.07
N GLY A 31 -7.37 18.19 1.67
CA GLY A 31 -6.16 17.58 2.23
C GLY A 31 -6.05 17.81 3.74
N GLN A 32 -6.34 19.03 4.20
CA GLN A 32 -6.35 19.37 5.62
C GLN A 32 -7.47 18.63 6.36
N ARG A 33 -8.69 18.53 5.79
CA ARG A 33 -9.80 17.78 6.40
C ARG A 33 -9.44 16.31 6.64
N ILE A 34 -8.82 15.67 5.64
CA ILE A 34 -8.39 14.27 5.76
C ILE A 34 -7.26 14.16 6.79
N LEU A 35 -6.29 15.09 6.79
CA LEU A 35 -5.26 15.10 7.83
C LEU A 35 -5.85 15.28 9.23
N ASP A 36 -6.81 16.17 9.41
CA ASP A 36 -7.45 16.41 10.70
C ASP A 36 -8.17 15.13 11.18
N GLU A 37 -8.76 14.35 10.27
CA GLU A 37 -9.36 13.04 10.56
C GLU A 37 -8.34 12.03 11.12
N TYR A 38 -7.08 12.07 10.64
CA TYR A 38 -6.03 11.09 10.99
C TYR A 38 -4.95 11.60 11.94
N THR A 39 -4.86 12.91 12.21
CA THR A 39 -3.75 13.54 12.95
C THR A 39 -4.20 14.42 14.12
N ALA A 40 -5.49 14.48 14.43
CA ALA A 40 -5.96 15.17 15.63
C ALA A 40 -5.21 14.68 16.88
N GLU A 41 -4.70 15.61 17.71
CA GLU A 41 -3.80 15.32 18.83
C GLU A 41 -4.38 14.35 19.86
N ASP A 42 -5.72 14.27 19.97
CA ASP A 42 -6.45 13.34 20.84
C ASP A 42 -6.50 11.90 20.27
N GLN A 43 -6.23 11.73 18.98
CA GLN A 43 -6.30 10.46 18.26
C GLN A 43 -4.92 9.82 18.03
N LEU A 44 -3.83 10.61 18.00
CA LEU A 44 -2.46 10.16 17.66
C LEU A 44 -1.84 9.08 18.57
N GLY A 45 -2.45 8.81 19.74
CA GLY A 45 -1.98 7.81 20.71
C GLY A 45 -2.92 6.62 20.94
N GLN A 46 -4.10 6.61 20.32
CA GLN A 46 -5.04 5.50 20.42
C GLN A 46 -4.90 4.61 19.18
N PRO A 47 -4.84 3.27 19.32
CA PRO A 47 -5.06 2.43 18.15
C PRO A 47 -6.43 2.78 17.58
N PHE A 48 -6.44 3.36 16.39
CA PHE A 48 -7.65 3.55 15.60
C PHE A 48 -8.23 2.16 15.32
N LEU A 49 -9.19 1.75 16.16
CA LEU A 49 -10.10 0.65 15.84
C LEU A 49 -11.18 1.24 14.93
N THR A 50 -10.81 1.61 13.70
CA THR A 50 -11.82 1.95 12.70
C THR A 50 -12.60 0.68 12.42
N SER A 51 -13.93 0.79 12.44
CA SER A 51 -14.76 -0.28 11.91
C SER A 51 -14.54 -0.29 10.40
N ILE A 52 -13.81 -1.29 9.92
CA ILE A 52 -13.63 -1.50 8.48
C ILE A 52 -15.02 -1.67 7.86
N ARG A 53 -15.36 -0.82 6.89
CA ARG A 53 -16.68 -0.84 6.28
C ARG A 53 -16.84 -2.04 5.36
N PRO A 54 -18.07 -2.48 5.06
CA PRO A 54 -18.29 -3.40 3.97
C PRO A 54 -17.81 -2.77 2.66
N PHE A 55 -17.12 -3.55 1.84
CA PHE A 55 -16.72 -3.10 0.50
C PHE A 55 -17.94 -2.95 -0.41
N THR A 56 -18.09 -1.77 -1.00
CA THR A 56 -19.14 -1.44 -1.97
C THR A 56 -18.60 -0.92 -3.30
N GLY A 57 -17.28 -0.97 -3.48
CA GLY A 57 -16.59 -0.47 -4.66
C GLY A 57 -16.61 -1.44 -5.83
N SER A 58 -15.95 -1.05 -6.91
CA SER A 58 -15.70 -1.85 -8.10
C SER A 58 -14.28 -2.41 -8.11
N VAL A 59 -14.11 -3.60 -8.71
CA VAL A 59 -12.80 -4.22 -8.92
C VAL A 59 -12.73 -4.74 -10.34
N GLU A 60 -11.71 -4.31 -11.06
CA GLU A 60 -11.40 -4.74 -12.41
C GLU A 60 -10.02 -5.42 -12.43
N GLU A 61 -9.93 -6.65 -12.97
CA GLU A 61 -8.64 -7.31 -13.18
C GLU A 61 -7.96 -6.69 -14.41
N GLU A 62 -6.73 -6.23 -14.22
CA GLU A 62 -5.91 -5.61 -15.26
C GLU A 62 -4.91 -6.62 -15.85
N ILE A 63 -4.40 -6.32 -17.04
CA ILE A 63 -3.33 -7.10 -17.64
C ILE A 63 -2.02 -6.80 -16.90
N VAL A 64 -1.39 -7.84 -16.33
CA VAL A 64 -0.04 -7.73 -15.75
C VAL A 64 0.97 -7.50 -16.88
N PRO A 65 1.77 -6.43 -16.84
CA PRO A 65 2.85 -6.21 -17.81
C PRO A 65 3.86 -7.38 -17.83
N GLU A 66 4.43 -7.67 -19.01
CA GLU A 66 5.30 -8.83 -19.21
C GLU A 66 6.56 -8.80 -18.32
N ASP A 67 7.15 -7.62 -18.12
CA ASP A 67 8.32 -7.44 -17.27
C ASP A 67 8.02 -7.76 -15.79
N VAL A 68 6.86 -7.33 -15.29
CA VAL A 68 6.36 -7.67 -13.96
C VAL A 68 6.06 -9.17 -13.84
N GLN A 69 5.39 -9.74 -14.84
CA GLN A 69 5.10 -11.17 -14.90
C GLN A 69 6.39 -12.00 -14.87
N ASN A 70 7.42 -11.59 -15.63
CA ASN A 70 8.73 -12.23 -15.68
C ASN A 70 9.47 -12.12 -14.34
N ALA A 71 9.37 -10.98 -13.67
CA ALA A 71 10.00 -10.77 -12.36
C ALA A 71 9.43 -11.66 -11.26
N VAL A 72 8.14 -12.02 -11.33
CA VAL A 72 7.48 -12.91 -10.35
C VAL A 72 7.55 -14.38 -10.77
N SER A 73 7.37 -14.70 -12.04
CA SER A 73 7.32 -16.08 -12.55
C SER A 73 8.62 -16.88 -12.37
N LYS A 74 9.77 -16.19 -12.17
CA LYS A 74 11.02 -16.85 -11.71
C LYS A 74 10.83 -17.63 -10.39
N TYR A 75 9.80 -17.28 -9.62
CA TYR A 75 9.37 -18.00 -8.42
C TYR A 75 8.12 -18.82 -8.75
N LYS A 76 8.30 -20.04 -9.25
CA LYS A 76 7.25 -20.97 -9.76
C LYS A 76 6.01 -21.17 -8.87
N THR A 77 6.07 -20.85 -7.59
CA THR A 77 4.97 -20.99 -6.63
C THR A 77 4.15 -19.71 -6.42
N LEU A 78 4.61 -18.58 -6.97
CA LEU A 78 3.98 -17.27 -6.81
C LEU A 78 3.08 -16.97 -8.01
N THR A 79 2.02 -16.25 -7.71
CA THR A 79 1.08 -15.68 -8.66
C THR A 79 1.12 -14.17 -8.47
N VAL A 80 1.08 -13.43 -9.57
CA VAL A 80 0.87 -11.99 -9.59
C VAL A 80 -0.40 -11.70 -10.37
N LYS A 81 -1.20 -10.78 -9.84
CA LYS A 81 -2.34 -10.18 -10.52
C LYS A 81 -2.23 -8.67 -10.45
N ALA A 82 -2.87 -7.98 -11.39
CA ALA A 82 -3.03 -6.54 -11.38
C ALA A 82 -4.52 -6.24 -11.23
N TYR A 83 -4.84 -5.24 -10.43
CA TYR A 83 -6.23 -4.82 -10.20
C TYR A 83 -6.34 -3.30 -10.24
N ASN A 84 -7.50 -2.83 -10.66
CA ASN A 84 -8.00 -1.50 -10.43
C ASN A 84 -9.18 -1.60 -9.46
N ILE A 85 -9.02 -1.03 -8.26
CA ILE A 85 -10.05 -0.98 -7.21
C ILE A 85 -10.51 0.47 -7.09
N ASP A 86 -11.64 0.82 -7.71
CA ASP A 86 -12.17 2.20 -7.73
C ASP A 86 -11.15 3.29 -8.10
N GLY A 87 -10.31 3.02 -9.11
CA GLY A 87 -9.24 3.92 -9.56
C GLY A 87 -7.91 3.73 -8.83
N ILE A 88 -7.83 2.82 -7.86
CA ILE A 88 -6.60 2.48 -7.15
C ILE A 88 -5.94 1.29 -7.85
N HIS A 89 -4.83 1.56 -8.50
CA HIS A 89 -4.10 0.57 -9.26
C HIS A 89 -3.12 -0.20 -8.36
N ILE A 90 -3.24 -1.53 -8.30
CA ILE A 90 -2.44 -2.39 -7.43
C ILE A 90 -1.80 -3.56 -8.17
N TYR A 91 -0.74 -4.12 -7.60
CA TYR A 91 -0.31 -5.48 -7.87
C TYR A 91 -0.53 -6.34 -6.63
N ASP A 92 -1.03 -7.54 -6.84
CA ASP A 92 -1.32 -8.53 -5.82
C ASP A 92 -0.46 -9.77 -6.05
N VAL A 93 0.46 -10.03 -5.12
CA VAL A 93 1.41 -11.15 -5.21
C VAL A 93 1.23 -12.09 -4.04
N TYR A 94 0.97 -13.35 -4.35
CA TYR A 94 0.74 -14.37 -3.34
C TYR A 94 1.13 -15.76 -3.84
N LYS A 95 1.28 -16.68 -2.88
CA LYS A 95 1.50 -18.09 -3.18
C LYS A 95 0.16 -18.81 -3.39
N ASN A 96 -0.04 -19.52 -4.49
CA ASN A 96 -1.29 -20.27 -4.69
C ASN A 96 -1.24 -21.65 -4.00
N ASP A 97 -1.45 -21.68 -2.69
CA ASP A 97 -1.36 -22.89 -1.85
C ASP A 97 -2.65 -23.22 -1.08
N GLY A 98 -3.76 -22.52 -1.39
CA GLY A 98 -5.07 -22.74 -0.77
C GLY A 98 -5.18 -22.35 0.71
N LYS A 99 -4.16 -21.69 1.29
CA LYS A 99 -4.19 -21.21 2.68
C LYS A 99 -4.61 -19.74 2.75
N LYS A 100 -5.31 -19.38 3.83
CA LYS A 100 -5.55 -17.98 4.19
C LYS A 100 -4.23 -17.29 4.56
N LYS A 101 -3.98 -16.08 4.05
CA LYS A 101 -2.68 -15.39 4.16
C LYS A 101 -2.82 -14.02 4.79
N PRO A 102 -1.96 -13.62 5.74
CA PRO A 102 -1.93 -12.24 6.21
C PRO A 102 -1.64 -11.29 5.05
N LEU A 103 -2.31 -10.14 5.04
CA LEU A 103 -2.10 -9.09 4.05
C LEU A 103 -0.92 -8.19 4.47
N LEU A 104 -0.05 -7.86 3.51
CA LEU A 104 0.99 -6.85 3.63
C LEU A 104 0.80 -5.83 2.52
N ILE A 105 0.42 -4.61 2.87
CA ILE A 105 0.37 -3.48 1.95
C ILE A 105 1.74 -2.79 1.97
N TYR A 106 2.38 -2.70 0.81
CA TYR A 106 3.76 -2.26 0.66
C TYR A 106 3.84 -1.00 -0.20
N LEU A 107 4.15 0.12 0.45
CA LEU A 107 4.14 1.47 -0.15
C LEU A 107 5.48 1.81 -0.79
N HIS A 108 5.44 2.34 -2.01
CA HIS A 108 6.64 2.80 -2.71
C HIS A 108 7.18 4.12 -2.13
N PRO A 109 8.48 4.43 -2.32
CA PRO A 109 9.01 5.74 -2.00
C PRO A 109 8.46 6.81 -2.95
N ALA A 110 8.66 8.09 -2.63
CA ALA A 110 8.26 9.21 -3.48
C ALA A 110 8.80 9.07 -4.92
N HIS A 111 8.03 9.53 -5.91
CA HIS A 111 8.34 9.50 -7.35
C HIS A 111 8.47 8.10 -7.98
N HIS A 112 7.96 7.08 -7.30
CA HIS A 112 7.89 5.72 -7.82
C HIS A 112 6.43 5.26 -8.00
N SER A 113 6.23 4.00 -8.36
CA SER A 113 4.93 3.40 -8.64
C SER A 113 4.82 1.99 -8.02
N ARG A 114 3.68 1.32 -8.16
CA ARG A 114 3.43 -0.06 -7.70
C ARG A 114 4.45 -1.07 -8.22
N ASP A 115 5.12 -0.81 -9.35
CA ASP A 115 6.13 -1.68 -9.94
C ASP A 115 7.52 -1.60 -9.27
N PHE A 116 7.75 -0.59 -8.43
CA PHE A 116 9.09 -0.22 -7.95
C PHE A 116 9.84 -1.36 -7.27
N PHE A 117 9.11 -2.16 -6.49
CA PHE A 117 9.67 -3.29 -5.76
C PHE A 117 9.62 -4.59 -6.55
N LEU A 118 8.81 -4.66 -7.61
CA LEU A 118 8.64 -5.84 -8.45
C LEU A 118 9.84 -6.03 -9.37
N VAL A 119 10.32 -4.92 -9.92
CA VAL A 119 11.51 -4.88 -10.76
C VAL A 119 12.74 -4.73 -9.85
N GLU A 120 13.87 -5.34 -10.21
CA GLU A 120 15.15 -5.21 -9.49
C GLU A 120 15.66 -3.75 -9.33
N ARG A 121 14.88 -2.76 -9.80
CA ARG A 121 15.02 -1.31 -9.61
C ARG A 121 15.32 -0.90 -8.18
N ALA A 122 14.59 -1.43 -7.18
CA ALA A 122 14.85 -1.07 -5.79
C ALA A 122 16.26 -1.49 -5.31
N ALA A 123 16.78 -2.62 -5.82
CA ALA A 123 18.11 -3.11 -5.49
C ALA A 123 19.22 -2.36 -6.25
N THR A 124 18.96 -1.97 -7.50
CA THR A 124 19.93 -1.24 -8.34
C THR A 124 19.99 0.26 -8.01
N GLU A 125 18.88 0.90 -7.69
CA GLU A 125 18.81 2.34 -7.45
C GLU A 125 19.20 2.73 -6.03
N GLN A 126 18.85 1.94 -5.02
CA GLN A 126 19.00 2.37 -3.62
C GLN A 126 20.13 1.66 -2.84
N LYS A 127 20.89 0.73 -3.44
CA LYS A 127 21.90 -0.10 -2.74
C LYS A 127 21.40 -0.64 -1.39
N ILE A 128 20.10 -0.93 -1.27
CA ILE A 128 19.53 -1.37 -0.01
C ILE A 128 19.88 -2.85 0.18
N SER A 129 20.98 -3.09 0.91
CA SER A 129 21.30 -4.41 1.42
C SER A 129 20.36 -4.75 2.60
N GLY A 130 19.84 -5.97 2.62
CA GLY A 130 19.13 -6.54 3.78
C GLY A 130 17.60 -6.39 3.83
N ARG A 131 16.95 -5.76 2.84
CA ARG A 131 15.47 -5.84 2.74
C ARG A 131 15.07 -7.12 2.02
N ALA A 132 14.23 -7.93 2.66
CA ALA A 132 13.54 -9.03 2.01
C ALA A 132 12.77 -8.47 0.81
N SER A 133 13.02 -8.99 -0.39
CA SER A 133 12.22 -8.62 -1.56
C SER A 133 10.76 -8.98 -1.29
N PHE A 134 9.79 -8.25 -1.87
CA PHE A 134 8.37 -8.57 -1.71
C PHE A 134 8.07 -10.06 -2.01
N ASN A 135 8.79 -10.66 -2.97
CA ASN A 135 8.71 -12.09 -3.29
C ASN A 135 9.07 -12.99 -2.10
N GLU A 136 9.98 -12.59 -1.22
CA GLU A 136 10.34 -13.37 -0.03
C GLU A 136 9.20 -13.40 0.99
N TYR A 137 8.48 -12.28 1.19
CA TYR A 137 7.26 -12.27 1.99
C TYR A 137 6.17 -13.15 1.35
N ALA A 138 5.99 -13.04 0.03
CA ALA A 138 5.04 -13.88 -0.70
C ALA A 138 5.35 -15.38 -0.58
N LYS A 139 6.62 -15.77 -0.70
CA LYS A 139 7.07 -17.16 -0.49
C LYS A 139 6.85 -17.65 0.94
N ALA A 140 7.00 -16.76 1.92
CA ALA A 140 6.74 -17.04 3.33
C ALA A 140 5.24 -17.21 3.66
N GLY A 141 4.35 -17.07 2.66
CA GLY A 141 2.91 -17.26 2.82
C GLY A 141 2.16 -16.00 3.23
N ILE A 142 2.75 -14.82 2.98
CA ILE A 142 2.08 -13.52 3.12
C ILE A 142 1.51 -13.12 1.75
N ARG A 143 0.34 -12.48 1.70
CA ARG A 143 -0.17 -11.86 0.47
C ARG A 143 0.32 -10.42 0.43
N VAL A 144 1.03 -10.04 -0.62
CA VAL A 144 1.68 -8.73 -0.70
C VAL A 144 1.01 -7.88 -1.77
N ILE A 145 0.53 -6.71 -1.37
CA ILE A 145 -0.06 -5.73 -2.26
C ILE A 145 0.90 -4.55 -2.41
N THR A 146 1.19 -4.14 -3.64
CA THR A 146 1.77 -2.82 -3.92
C THR A 146 0.72 -1.97 -4.59
N LEU A 147 0.71 -0.66 -4.34
CA LEU A 147 -0.25 0.26 -4.94
C LEU A 147 0.43 1.49 -5.51
N ASP A 148 -0.19 2.08 -6.51
CA ASP A 148 0.11 3.42 -6.98
C ASP A 148 -0.54 4.42 -6.03
N ALA A 149 0.27 5.17 -5.30
CA ALA A 149 -0.20 6.29 -4.51
C ALA A 149 -0.87 7.36 -5.41
N PRO A 150 -1.73 8.23 -4.85
CA PRO A 150 -2.30 9.36 -5.60
C PRO A 150 -1.22 10.14 -6.36
N SER A 151 -1.51 10.49 -7.61
CA SER A 151 -0.59 11.21 -8.50
C SER A 151 0.67 10.41 -8.91
N CYS A 152 0.67 9.09 -8.71
CA CYS A 152 1.76 8.20 -9.09
C CYS A 152 1.27 7.11 -10.04
N GLY A 153 2.15 6.66 -10.95
CA GLY A 153 1.89 5.53 -11.83
C GLY A 153 0.59 5.68 -12.65
N SER A 154 -0.29 4.70 -12.53
CA SER A 154 -1.61 4.70 -13.18
C SER A 154 -2.69 5.40 -12.34
N SER A 155 -2.45 5.63 -11.05
CA SER A 155 -3.34 6.39 -10.15
C SER A 155 -3.15 7.92 -10.26
N ASP A 156 -2.80 8.42 -11.45
CA ASP A 156 -2.54 9.84 -11.65
C ASP A 156 -3.85 10.65 -11.70
N VAL A 157 -4.10 11.38 -10.62
CA VAL A 157 -5.26 12.27 -10.45
C VAL A 157 -4.90 13.74 -10.65
N GLY A 158 -3.71 14.03 -11.19
CA GLY A 158 -3.17 15.38 -11.37
C GLY A 158 -2.30 15.84 -10.19
N PRO A 159 -1.81 17.09 -10.21
CA PRO A 159 -0.88 17.58 -9.19
C PRO A 159 -1.59 17.76 -7.85
N LEU A 160 -1.23 16.95 -6.87
CA LEU A 160 -1.62 17.09 -5.48
C LEU A 160 -0.44 17.59 -4.65
N ASP A 161 -0.73 18.35 -3.60
CA ASP A 161 0.29 18.66 -2.59
C ASP A 161 0.64 17.40 -1.79
N PHE A 162 1.85 17.37 -1.22
CA PHE A 162 2.39 16.18 -0.55
C PHE A 162 1.52 15.70 0.63
N MET A 163 0.90 16.63 1.36
CA MET A 163 0.06 16.29 2.50
C MET A 163 -1.23 15.62 2.04
N THR A 164 -1.84 16.14 0.98
CA THR A 164 -3.01 15.51 0.35
C THR A 164 -2.68 14.12 -0.19
N ILE A 165 -1.50 13.91 -0.78
CA ILE A 165 -1.05 12.57 -1.22
C ILE A 165 -1.00 11.60 -0.05
N ILE A 166 -0.46 12.02 1.11
CA ILE A 166 -0.42 11.16 2.32
C ILE A 166 -1.84 10.82 2.77
N ALA A 167 -2.69 11.84 2.93
CA ALA A 167 -4.07 11.70 3.38
C ALA A 167 -4.87 10.73 2.48
N GLU A 168 -4.81 10.93 1.17
CA GLU A 168 -5.46 10.09 0.18
C GLU A 168 -4.88 8.67 0.14
N THR A 169 -3.57 8.50 0.38
CA THR A 169 -2.95 7.17 0.49
C THR A 169 -3.51 6.39 1.68
N VAL A 170 -3.77 7.03 2.82
CA VAL A 170 -4.41 6.37 3.98
C VAL A 170 -5.82 5.91 3.60
N ARG A 171 -6.59 6.76 2.90
CA ARG A 171 -7.93 6.39 2.39
C ARG A 171 -7.86 5.22 1.40
N TYR A 172 -6.87 5.19 0.52
CA TYR A 172 -6.64 4.08 -0.40
C TYR A 172 -6.36 2.77 0.36
N ILE A 173 -5.56 2.83 1.41
CA ILE A 173 -5.23 1.66 2.25
C ILE A 173 -6.50 1.09 2.90
N ASP A 174 -7.31 1.93 3.54
CA ASP A 174 -8.57 1.47 4.15
C ASP A 174 -9.47 0.80 3.12
N HIS A 175 -9.63 1.40 1.94
CA HIS A 175 -10.47 0.85 0.89
C HIS A 175 -9.95 -0.48 0.32
N ILE A 176 -8.63 -0.62 0.18
CA ILE A 176 -7.99 -1.89 -0.17
C ILE A 176 -8.30 -2.94 0.90
N ILE A 177 -8.20 -2.61 2.20
CA ILE A 177 -8.49 -3.54 3.28
C ILE A 177 -9.99 -3.91 3.29
N GLU A 178 -10.89 -2.97 3.03
CA GLU A 178 -12.33 -3.24 2.84
C GLU A 178 -12.53 -4.30 1.75
N TYR A 179 -11.90 -4.16 0.58
CA TYR A 179 -11.95 -5.18 -0.48
C TYR A 179 -11.37 -6.52 -0.04
N TYR A 180 -10.16 -6.55 0.52
CA TYR A 180 -9.51 -7.82 0.88
C TYR A 180 -10.19 -8.56 2.04
N ASN A 181 -11.05 -7.90 2.83
CA ASN A 181 -11.94 -8.58 3.76
C ASN A 181 -13.05 -9.41 3.09
N THR A 182 -13.28 -9.21 1.78
CA THR A 182 -14.21 -10.03 0.97
C THR A 182 -13.52 -11.23 0.30
N VAL A 183 -12.18 -11.28 0.30
CA VAL A 183 -11.39 -12.30 -0.38
C VAL A 183 -11.09 -13.45 0.59
N GLU A 184 -11.62 -14.65 0.30
CA GLU A 184 -11.61 -15.79 1.23
C GLU A 184 -10.20 -16.21 1.72
N ASP A 185 -9.20 -16.14 0.85
CA ASP A 185 -7.83 -16.56 1.14
C ASP A 185 -6.91 -15.41 1.62
N ALA A 186 -7.47 -14.23 1.92
CA ALA A 186 -6.77 -13.09 2.53
C ALA A 186 -7.23 -12.84 3.98
N ASP A 187 -6.28 -12.55 4.87
CA ASP A 187 -6.47 -12.12 6.26
C ASP A 187 -5.98 -10.68 6.37
N ALA A 188 -6.88 -9.75 6.03
CA ALA A 188 -6.63 -8.32 5.93
C ALA A 188 -6.78 -7.60 7.28
#